data_AF-A0A3N1JBD1-F1
#
_entry.id   AF-A0A3N1JBD1-F1
#
_cell.length_a   1.000
_cell.length_b   1.000
_cell.length_c   1.000
_cell.angle_alpha   90.00
_cell.angle_beta   90.00
_cell.angle_gamma   90.00
#
_symmetry.space_group_name_H-M   'P 1'
#
loop_
_entity.id
_entity.type
_entity.pdbx_description
1 polymer ?
#
loop_
_entity_poly.entity_id
_entity_poly.type
_entity_poly.pdbx_seq_one_letter_code
_entity_poly.pdbx_strand_id
1 'polypeptide(L)'
;MTGPAPTVLARSALAAGVVVALTLASLPGLVTAALGPFHAVVTVLRGAGHGLLSVEDGFVTATIVTAVTIPLPVLVAMAVPVSARRAVSLAATGVLALEGIAALRSDHPGATFTSLVSASAAGLLLGWLVFAPRRGRGACATPRSRRVATWLIVVYGVAVLLVGFTGSPVDAGVHPGILRALVAAHRLGVPDWFGYGALEFTANVLFFVPLGLLVVLLLGGRRWWVGAVAGLLVSTAIESGQALFLPARFASFDDVLANTSGAAIGALIGVAVLARAARHRNSRPGR
;
A
#
# COMPACT_ATOMS: atom_id res chain seq x y z
N MET A 1 -35.77 16.27 -18.64
CA MET A 1 -35.38 15.88 -20.01
C MET A 1 -34.00 15.25 -19.96
N THR A 2 -33.92 13.92 -20.03
CA THR A 2 -32.65 13.18 -20.10
C THR A 2 -32.12 13.27 -21.53
N GLY A 3 -30.97 13.92 -21.75
CA GLY A 3 -30.34 13.96 -23.07
C GLY A 3 -30.03 12.56 -23.61
N PRO A 4 -29.82 12.40 -24.92
CA PRO A 4 -29.55 11.09 -25.52
C PRO A 4 -28.33 10.45 -24.85
N ALA A 5 -28.47 9.19 -24.41
CA ALA A 5 -27.47 8.42 -23.66
C ALA A 5 -25.98 8.62 -24.06
N PRO A 6 -25.60 8.70 -25.35
CA PRO A 6 -24.22 8.98 -25.76
C PRO A 6 -23.69 10.35 -25.27
N THR A 7 -24.53 11.39 -25.21
CA THR A 7 -24.11 12.73 -24.74
C THR A 7 -23.86 12.78 -23.24
N VAL A 8 -24.62 12.00 -22.45
CA VAL A 8 -24.43 11.91 -21.00
C VAL A 8 -23.14 11.14 -20.68
N LEU A 9 -22.86 10.08 -21.43
CA LEU A 9 -21.64 9.30 -21.31
C LEU A 9 -20.39 10.12 -21.66
N ALA A 10 -20.43 10.87 -22.77
CA ALA A 10 -19.35 11.74 -23.19
C ALA A 10 -19.04 12.84 -22.16
N ARG A 11 -20.07 13.51 -21.62
CA ARG A 11 -19.89 14.55 -20.58
C ARG A 11 -19.35 13.98 -19.27
N SER A 12 -19.79 12.79 -18.90
CA SER A 12 -19.30 12.07 -17.71
C SER A 12 -17.84 11.65 -17.87
N ALA A 13 -17.46 11.13 -19.03
CA ALA A 13 -16.07 10.77 -19.34
C ALA A 13 -15.16 12.01 -19.35
N LEU A 14 -15.63 13.12 -19.92
CA LEU A 14 -14.89 14.39 -19.92
C LEU A 14 -14.69 14.93 -18.50
N ALA A 15 -15.76 14.97 -17.68
CA ALA A 15 -15.67 15.44 -16.29
C ALA A 15 -14.71 14.59 -15.45
N ALA A 16 -14.78 13.26 -15.57
CA ALA A 16 -13.83 12.36 -14.92
C ALA A 16 -12.39 12.59 -15.42
N GLY A 17 -12.21 12.73 -16.73
CA GLY A 17 -10.91 13.01 -17.35
C GLY A 17 -10.30 14.32 -16.86
N VAL A 18 -11.10 15.39 -16.72
CA VAL A 18 -10.65 16.69 -16.18
C VAL A 18 -10.20 16.55 -14.73
N VAL A 19 -10.98 15.87 -13.88
CA VAL A 19 -10.59 15.64 -12.47
C VAL A 19 -9.26 14.90 -12.37
N VAL A 20 -9.10 13.83 -13.16
CA VAL A 20 -7.88 13.05 -13.19
C VAL A 20 -6.70 13.89 -13.69
N ALA A 21 -6.88 14.63 -14.80
CA ALA A 21 -5.86 15.50 -15.37
C ALA A 21 -5.41 16.60 -14.40
N LEU A 22 -6.34 17.31 -13.76
CA LEU A 22 -6.02 18.35 -12.78
C LEU A 22 -5.25 17.77 -11.58
N THR A 23 -5.66 16.59 -11.11
CA THR A 23 -4.99 15.96 -9.98
C THR A 23 -3.57 15.55 -10.33
N LEU A 24 -3.36 14.91 -11.48
CA LEU A 24 -2.01 14.54 -11.92
C LEU A 24 -1.16 15.75 -12.31
N ALA A 25 -1.75 16.81 -12.87
CA ALA A 25 -1.05 18.05 -13.19
C ALA A 25 -0.49 18.75 -11.94
N SER A 26 -1.05 18.48 -10.75
CA SER A 26 -0.52 18.99 -9.48
C SER A 26 0.73 18.23 -9.00
N LEU A 27 1.00 17.02 -9.53
CA LEU A 27 2.11 16.16 -9.07
C LEU A 27 3.48 16.82 -9.19
N PRO A 28 3.90 17.41 -10.32
CA PRO A 28 5.24 17.99 -10.43
C PRO A 28 5.49 19.08 -9.38
N GLY A 29 4.48 19.92 -9.14
CA GLY A 29 4.53 20.97 -8.11
C GLY A 29 4.60 20.39 -6.70
N LEU A 30 3.79 19.38 -6.39
CA LEU A 30 3.81 18.70 -5.08
C LEU A 30 5.13 17.95 -4.82
N VAL A 31 5.66 17.27 -5.83
CA VAL A 31 6.97 16.58 -5.77
C VAL A 31 8.07 17.61 -5.51
N THR A 32 8.13 18.68 -6.29
CA THR A 32 9.14 19.74 -6.10
C THR A 32 9.02 20.40 -4.73
N ALA A 33 7.79 20.70 -4.29
CA ALA A 33 7.51 21.30 -2.99
C ALA A 33 7.85 20.37 -1.82
N ALA A 34 7.78 19.05 -2.00
CA ALA A 34 8.13 18.06 -0.97
C ALA A 34 9.65 17.79 -0.93
N LEU A 35 10.30 17.72 -2.10
CA LEU A 35 11.73 17.42 -2.20
C LEU A 35 12.58 18.51 -1.51
N GLY A 36 12.26 19.79 -1.68
CA GLY A 36 13.03 20.88 -1.07
C GLY A 36 13.17 20.77 0.46
N PRO A 37 12.06 20.76 1.23
CA PRO A 37 12.08 20.53 2.67
C PRO A 37 12.68 19.19 3.06
N PHE A 38 12.41 18.14 2.30
CA PHE A 38 12.98 16.80 2.53
C PHE A 38 14.51 16.83 2.47
N HIS A 39 15.09 17.38 1.40
CA HIS A 39 16.54 17.55 1.27
C HIS A 39 17.12 18.45 2.37
N ALA A 40 16.40 19.48 2.81
CA ALA A 40 16.82 20.34 3.92
C ALA A 40 16.91 19.55 5.24
N VAL A 41 15.89 18.76 5.57
CA VAL A 41 15.90 17.87 6.75
C VAL A 41 17.04 16.86 6.65
N VAL A 42 17.20 16.23 5.50
CA VAL A 42 18.29 15.28 5.22
C VAL A 42 19.66 15.94 5.43
N THR A 43 19.82 17.19 4.96
CA THR A 43 21.08 17.93 5.13
C THR A 43 21.38 18.22 6.60
N VAL A 44 20.37 18.63 7.37
CA VAL A 44 20.50 18.87 8.82
C VAL A 44 20.88 17.59 9.56
N LEU A 45 20.20 16.48 9.27
CA LEU A 45 20.46 15.18 9.89
C LEU A 45 21.86 14.65 9.54
N ARG A 46 22.32 14.85 8.31
CA ARG A 46 23.70 14.55 7.90
C ARG A 46 24.71 15.37 8.69
N GLY A 47 24.44 16.65 8.89
CA GLY A 47 25.26 17.53 9.74
C GLY A 47 25.30 17.10 11.21
N ALA A 48 24.26 16.41 11.69
CA ALA A 48 24.18 15.86 13.05
C ALA A 48 24.87 14.49 13.21
N GLY A 49 25.56 13.97 12.18
CA GLY A 49 26.30 12.70 12.25
C GLY A 49 25.47 11.47 11.92
N HIS A 50 24.22 11.62 11.45
CA HIS A 50 23.45 10.50 10.90
C HIS A 50 23.87 10.25 9.43
N GLY A 51 24.54 9.12 9.21
CA GLY A 51 25.21 8.77 7.94
C GLY A 51 24.30 8.52 6.73
N LEU A 52 24.89 8.67 5.53
CA LEU A 52 24.42 8.32 4.18
C LEU A 52 22.90 8.19 3.99
N LEU A 53 22.19 9.30 4.21
CA LEU A 53 20.81 9.46 3.79
C LEU A 53 20.74 9.42 2.26
N SER A 54 20.33 8.28 1.72
CA SER A 54 19.95 8.09 0.33
C SER A 54 18.58 7.42 0.30
N VAL A 55 17.54 8.23 0.49
CA VAL A 55 16.21 7.86 0.01
C VAL A 55 16.23 8.16 -1.48
N GLU A 56 16.01 7.15 -2.32
CA GLU A 56 15.97 7.37 -3.76
C GLU A 56 14.80 8.30 -4.12
N ASP A 57 15.03 9.21 -5.07
CA ASP A 57 13.99 10.12 -5.58
C ASP A 57 12.78 9.33 -6.11
N GLY A 58 13.00 8.09 -6.56
CA GLY A 58 11.95 7.14 -6.95
C GLY A 58 10.99 6.78 -5.81
N PHE A 59 11.49 6.57 -4.59
CA PHE A 59 10.66 6.28 -3.41
C PHE A 59 9.79 7.48 -3.02
N VAL A 60 10.38 8.69 -3.01
CA VAL A 60 9.64 9.93 -2.70
C VAL A 60 8.57 10.17 -3.75
N THR A 61 8.92 10.01 -5.03
CA THR A 61 7.99 10.15 -6.16
C THR A 61 6.85 9.14 -6.05
N ALA A 62 7.13 7.86 -5.84
CA ALA A 62 6.11 6.83 -5.70
C ALA A 62 5.18 7.09 -4.50
N THR A 63 5.73 7.51 -3.36
CA THR A 63 4.95 7.87 -2.17
C THR A 63 3.99 9.03 -2.46
N ILE A 64 4.45 10.07 -3.15
CA ILE A 64 3.61 11.22 -3.52
C ILE A 64 2.54 10.82 -4.53
N VAL A 65 2.90 10.02 -5.55
CA VAL A 65 1.96 9.50 -6.55
C VAL A 65 0.87 8.66 -5.88
N THR A 66 1.23 7.73 -4.99
CA THR A 66 0.27 6.96 -4.19
C THR A 66 -0.62 7.88 -3.36
N ALA A 67 -0.06 8.86 -2.65
CA ALA A 67 -0.82 9.79 -1.81
C ALA A 67 -1.84 10.61 -2.62
N VAL A 68 -1.45 11.11 -3.79
CA VAL A 68 -2.28 11.94 -4.67
C VAL A 68 -3.36 11.11 -5.39
N THR A 69 -3.12 9.83 -5.63
CA THR A 69 -4.10 8.93 -6.28
C THR A 69 -5.11 8.30 -5.30
N ILE A 70 -4.85 8.30 -3.99
CA ILE A 70 -5.84 7.89 -2.96
C ILE A 70 -7.20 8.62 -3.08
N PRO A 71 -7.27 9.96 -3.16
CA PRO A 71 -8.55 10.67 -3.23
C PRO A 71 -9.26 10.55 -4.58
N LEU A 72 -8.57 10.12 -5.65
CA LEU A 72 -9.09 10.14 -7.03
C LEU A 72 -10.46 9.45 -7.19
N PRO A 73 -10.68 8.23 -6.68
CA PRO A 73 -11.98 7.57 -6.80
C PRO A 73 -13.13 8.36 -6.17
N VAL A 74 -12.86 9.09 -5.08
CA VAL A 74 -13.85 9.94 -4.40
C VAL A 74 -14.12 11.19 -5.24
N LEU A 75 -13.08 11.87 -5.70
CA LEU A 75 -13.20 13.08 -6.52
C LEU A 75 -13.94 12.79 -7.83
N VAL A 76 -13.65 11.66 -8.47
CA VAL A 76 -14.37 11.22 -9.69
C VAL A 76 -15.85 10.92 -9.38
N ALA A 77 -16.15 10.25 -8.27
CA ALA A 77 -17.53 9.97 -7.87
C ALA A 77 -18.31 11.22 -7.44
N MET A 78 -17.63 12.27 -6.98
CA MET A 78 -18.25 13.57 -6.69
C MET A 78 -18.55 14.34 -7.98
N ALA A 79 -17.65 14.29 -8.96
CA ALA A 79 -17.81 14.97 -10.24
C ALA A 79 -18.79 14.25 -11.18
N VAL A 80 -18.93 12.93 -11.05
CA VAL A 80 -19.76 12.09 -11.92
C VAL A 80 -20.61 11.15 -11.05
N PRO A 81 -21.94 11.10 -11.23
CA PRO A 81 -22.83 10.27 -10.42
C PRO A 81 -22.74 8.78 -10.79
N VAL A 82 -21.59 8.17 -10.49
CA VAL A 82 -21.28 6.75 -10.77
C VAL A 82 -21.06 5.97 -9.48
N SER A 83 -21.19 4.65 -9.57
CA SER A 83 -20.84 3.77 -8.45
C SER A 83 -19.35 3.84 -8.14
N ALA A 84 -18.94 3.57 -6.89
CA ALA A 84 -17.53 3.57 -6.50
C ALA A 84 -16.65 2.67 -7.39
N ARG A 85 -17.16 1.52 -7.84
CA ARG A 85 -16.43 0.66 -8.78
C ARG A 85 -16.16 1.36 -10.11
N ARG A 86 -17.19 2.02 -10.67
CA ARG A 86 -17.06 2.78 -11.92
C ARG A 86 -16.16 4.01 -11.74
N ALA A 87 -16.23 4.68 -10.59
CA ALA A 87 -15.36 5.82 -10.30
C ALA A 87 -13.88 5.41 -10.27
N VAL A 88 -13.54 4.28 -9.65
CA VAL A 88 -12.18 3.72 -9.68
C VAL A 88 -11.76 3.33 -11.09
N SER A 89 -12.64 2.67 -11.86
CA SER A 89 -12.30 2.32 -13.24
C SER A 89 -12.02 3.55 -14.09
N LEU A 90 -12.85 4.60 -13.99
CA LEU A 90 -12.64 5.86 -14.71
C LEU A 90 -11.35 6.56 -14.27
N ALA A 91 -11.08 6.59 -12.96
CA ALA A 91 -9.84 7.10 -12.40
C ALA A 91 -8.62 6.33 -12.94
N ALA A 92 -8.66 4.99 -12.89
CA ALA A 92 -7.59 4.13 -13.38
C ALA A 92 -7.34 4.31 -14.88
N THR A 93 -8.38 4.35 -15.71
CA THR A 93 -8.23 4.59 -17.15
C THR A 93 -7.59 5.95 -17.43
N GLY A 94 -8.04 7.01 -16.73
CA GLY A 94 -7.47 8.35 -16.90
C GLY A 94 -6.01 8.43 -16.45
N VAL A 95 -5.67 7.79 -15.33
CA VAL A 95 -4.30 7.75 -14.80
C VAL A 95 -3.38 7.00 -15.75
N LEU A 96 -3.75 5.78 -16.17
CA LEU A 96 -2.97 4.99 -17.12
C LEU A 96 -2.72 5.73 -18.44
N ALA A 97 -3.72 6.45 -18.95
CA ALA A 97 -3.58 7.22 -20.19
C ALA A 97 -2.57 8.37 -20.04
N LEU A 98 -2.65 9.13 -18.95
CA LEU A 98 -1.76 10.26 -18.70
C LEU A 98 -0.34 9.82 -18.33
N GLU A 99 -0.20 8.77 -17.53
CA GLU A 99 1.09 8.17 -17.19
C GLU A 99 1.75 7.55 -18.42
N GLY A 100 0.99 6.91 -19.31
CA GLY A 100 1.50 6.43 -20.58
C GLY A 100 2.10 7.57 -21.43
N ILE A 101 1.41 8.70 -21.52
CA ILE A 101 1.90 9.90 -22.21
C ILE A 101 3.15 10.47 -21.53
N ALA A 102 3.16 10.56 -20.20
CA ALA A 102 4.28 11.06 -19.43
C ALA A 102 5.51 10.16 -19.58
N ALA A 103 5.33 8.84 -19.49
CA ALA A 103 6.39 7.85 -19.65
C ALA A 103 7.03 7.93 -21.04
N LEU A 104 6.23 8.05 -22.11
CA LEU A 104 6.72 8.23 -23.48
C LEU A 104 7.58 9.49 -23.68
N ARG A 105 7.51 10.46 -22.76
CA ARG A 105 8.32 11.69 -22.78
C ARG A 105 9.55 11.62 -21.86
N SER A 106 9.72 10.53 -21.13
CA SER A 106 10.87 10.34 -20.23
C SER A 106 12.04 9.66 -20.95
N ASP A 107 13.25 9.83 -20.41
CA ASP A 107 14.46 9.18 -20.95
C ASP A 107 14.42 7.65 -20.83
N HIS A 108 13.64 7.13 -19.87
CA HIS A 108 13.47 5.70 -19.60
C HIS A 108 11.99 5.31 -19.55
N PRO A 109 11.29 5.26 -20.70
CA PRO A 109 9.84 5.11 -20.76
C PRO A 109 9.31 3.86 -20.05
N GLY A 110 9.99 2.71 -20.19
CA GLY A 110 9.56 1.45 -19.58
C GLY A 110 9.60 1.47 -18.06
N ALA A 111 10.73 1.86 -17.47
CA ALA A 111 10.92 1.89 -16.02
C ALA A 111 10.05 2.97 -15.36
N THR A 112 9.97 4.16 -15.97
CA THR A 112 9.08 5.23 -15.50
C THR A 112 7.62 4.78 -15.50
N PHE A 113 7.18 4.10 -16.55
CA PHE A 113 5.81 3.59 -16.63
C PHE A 113 5.52 2.57 -15.53
N THR A 114 6.38 1.58 -15.32
CA THR A 114 6.16 0.55 -14.29
C THR A 114 6.08 1.12 -12.88
N SER A 115 6.93 2.10 -12.55
CA SER A 115 6.94 2.71 -11.22
C SER A 115 5.73 3.62 -10.98
N LEU A 116 5.34 4.43 -11.98
CA LEU A 116 4.14 5.26 -11.87
C LEU A 116 2.88 4.42 -11.76
N VAL A 117 2.74 3.39 -12.61
CA VAL A 117 1.57 2.52 -12.62
C VAL A 117 1.42 1.75 -11.31
N SER A 118 2.51 1.21 -10.76
CA SER A 118 2.47 0.50 -9.47
C SER A 118 2.09 1.43 -8.32
N ALA A 119 2.68 2.63 -8.25
CA ALA A 119 2.36 3.65 -7.25
C ALA A 119 0.90 4.12 -7.33
N SER A 120 0.42 4.41 -8.53
CA SER A 120 -0.95 4.83 -8.79
C SER A 120 -1.96 3.72 -8.56
N ALA A 121 -1.65 2.47 -8.93
CA ALA A 121 -2.51 1.32 -8.65
C ALA A 121 -2.68 1.12 -7.14
N ALA A 122 -1.60 1.24 -6.36
CA ALA A 122 -1.66 1.18 -4.91
C ALA A 122 -2.57 2.28 -4.32
N GLY A 123 -2.41 3.53 -4.78
CA GLY A 123 -3.22 4.64 -4.30
C GLY A 123 -4.69 4.52 -4.70
N LEU A 124 -4.99 4.16 -5.95
CA LEU A 124 -6.36 3.91 -6.42
C LEU A 124 -7.04 2.76 -5.67
N LEU A 125 -6.30 1.68 -5.38
CA LEU A 125 -6.79 0.56 -4.59
C LEU A 125 -7.12 1.02 -3.16
N LEU A 126 -6.23 1.74 -2.49
CA LEU A 126 -6.48 2.29 -1.16
C LEU A 126 -7.66 3.27 -1.15
N GLY A 127 -7.74 4.15 -2.15
CA GLY A 127 -8.86 5.05 -2.37
C GLY A 127 -10.19 4.30 -2.52
N TRP A 128 -10.18 3.22 -3.29
CA TRP A 128 -11.33 2.31 -3.39
C TRP A 128 -11.66 1.67 -2.05
N LEU A 129 -10.69 1.18 -1.29
CA LEU A 129 -10.91 0.54 0.01
C LEU A 129 -11.56 1.48 1.02
N VAL A 130 -11.17 2.77 1.01
CA VAL A 130 -11.75 3.81 1.86
C VAL A 130 -13.17 4.17 1.41
N PHE A 131 -13.38 4.30 0.10
CA PHE A 131 -14.61 4.82 -0.51
C PHE A 131 -15.69 3.77 -0.82
N ALA A 132 -15.32 2.51 -1.03
CA ALA A 132 -16.22 1.48 -1.51
C ALA A 132 -17.45 1.38 -0.60
N PRO A 133 -18.67 1.31 -1.16
CA PRO A 133 -19.89 1.21 -0.38
C PRO A 133 -19.78 0.00 0.54
N ARG A 134 -19.77 0.27 1.85
CA ARG A 134 -19.57 -0.72 2.91
C ARG A 134 -20.83 -1.57 3.05
N ARG A 135 -21.04 -2.49 2.10
CA ARG A 135 -22.18 -3.39 2.08
C ARG A 135 -21.89 -4.57 3.02
N GLY A 136 -22.49 -4.54 4.20
CA GLY A 136 -22.54 -5.69 5.11
C GLY A 136 -22.48 -5.34 6.59
N ARG A 137 -23.22 -6.10 7.41
CA ARG A 137 -23.03 -6.16 8.86
C ARG A 137 -21.72 -6.91 9.14
N GLY A 138 -20.58 -6.22 9.12
CA GLY A 138 -19.32 -6.82 9.55
C GLY A 138 -19.41 -7.27 11.01
N ALA A 139 -18.93 -8.48 11.31
CA ALA A 139 -18.94 -8.99 12.68
C ALA A 139 -18.18 -8.03 13.61
N CYS A 140 -18.80 -7.67 14.73
CA CYS A 140 -18.19 -6.80 15.73
C CYS A 140 -17.03 -7.52 16.44
N ALA A 141 -16.00 -6.75 16.78
CA ALA A 141 -14.98 -7.20 17.71
C ALA A 141 -15.59 -7.47 19.09
N THR A 142 -15.14 -8.53 19.75
CA THR A 142 -15.56 -8.90 21.11
C THR A 142 -14.59 -8.32 22.15
N PRO A 143 -14.99 -8.14 23.43
CA PRO A 143 -14.06 -7.70 24.48
C PRO A 143 -12.84 -8.61 24.64
N ARG A 144 -13.02 -9.92 24.43
CA ARG A 144 -11.93 -10.90 24.45
C ARG A 144 -11.01 -10.76 23.25
N SER A 145 -11.54 -10.65 22.04
CA SER A 145 -10.73 -10.46 20.83
C SER A 145 -9.96 -9.15 20.87
N ARG A 146 -10.56 -8.07 21.39
CA ARG A 146 -9.87 -6.78 21.59
C ARG A 146 -8.70 -6.92 22.55
N ARG A 147 -8.91 -7.48 23.75
CA ARG A 147 -7.84 -7.66 24.74
C ARG A 147 -6.68 -8.49 24.21
N VAL A 148 -6.98 -9.62 23.58
CA VAL A 148 -5.94 -10.48 22.97
C VAL A 148 -5.22 -9.74 21.84
N ALA A 149 -5.96 -9.10 20.94
CA ALA A 149 -5.37 -8.37 19.83
C ALA A 149 -4.53 -7.16 20.29
N THR A 150 -4.90 -6.48 21.38
CA THR A 150 -4.10 -5.39 21.96
C THR A 150 -2.75 -5.91 22.48
N TRP A 151 -2.73 -7.04 23.19
CA TRP A 151 -1.45 -7.61 23.63
C TRP A 151 -0.61 -8.09 22.45
N LEU A 152 -1.23 -8.79 21.52
CA LEU A 152 -0.52 -9.30 20.34
C LEU A 152 0.00 -8.18 19.45
N ILE A 153 -0.73 -7.07 19.27
CA ILE A 153 -0.27 -5.97 18.43
C ILE A 153 0.89 -5.22 19.08
N VAL A 154 0.92 -5.13 20.41
CA VAL A 154 2.06 -4.56 21.14
C VAL A 154 3.28 -5.46 20.98
N VAL A 155 3.15 -6.76 21.28
CA VAL A 155 4.26 -7.72 21.14
C VAL A 155 4.77 -7.78 19.71
N TYR A 156 3.86 -7.86 18.73
CA TYR A 156 4.18 -7.81 17.32
C TYR A 156 4.87 -6.49 16.94
N GLY A 157 4.35 -5.35 17.39
CA GLY A 157 4.94 -4.04 17.12
C GLY A 157 6.37 -3.91 17.66
N VAL A 158 6.62 -4.39 18.89
CA VAL A 158 7.98 -4.46 19.44
C VAL A 158 8.87 -5.38 18.60
N ALA A 159 8.39 -6.57 18.23
CA ALA A 159 9.15 -7.48 17.39
C ALA A 159 9.49 -6.86 16.01
N VAL A 160 8.53 -6.18 15.38
CA VAL A 160 8.73 -5.45 14.11
C VAL A 160 9.77 -4.36 14.26
N LEU A 161 9.73 -3.56 15.33
CA LEU A 161 10.72 -2.52 15.57
C LEU A 161 12.11 -3.12 15.80
N LEU A 162 12.21 -4.20 16.58
CA LEU A 162 13.49 -4.87 16.82
C LEU A 162 14.07 -5.43 15.52
N VAL A 163 13.28 -6.18 14.74
CA VAL A 163 13.74 -6.79 13.48
C VAL A 163 14.01 -5.73 12.40
N GLY A 164 13.16 -4.71 12.29
CA GLY A 164 13.32 -3.65 11.30
C GLY A 164 14.52 -2.76 11.58
N PHE A 165 14.84 -2.51 12.85
CA PHE A 165 15.93 -1.62 13.25
C PHE A 165 17.19 -2.35 13.73
N THR A 166 17.29 -3.66 13.52
CA THR A 166 18.59 -4.33 13.60
C THR A 166 19.49 -3.81 12.49
N GLY A 167 20.67 -3.29 12.87
CA GLY A 167 21.58 -2.57 11.97
C GLY A 167 22.19 -3.37 10.81
N SER A 168 21.95 -4.69 10.74
CA SER A 168 22.28 -5.51 9.57
C SER A 168 21.01 -5.93 8.81
N PRO A 169 21.04 -6.06 7.48
CA PRO A 169 20.04 -6.84 6.73
C PRO A 169 19.81 -8.20 7.40
N VAL A 170 18.55 -8.58 7.60
CA VAL A 170 18.17 -9.82 8.32
C VAL A 170 18.78 -11.06 7.64
N ASP A 171 19.00 -10.94 6.34
CA ASP A 171 19.56 -11.93 5.43
C ASP A 171 21.09 -11.82 5.27
N ALA A 172 21.77 -10.79 5.79
CA ALA A 172 23.20 -10.55 5.50
C ALA A 172 24.11 -11.76 5.82
N GLY A 173 23.80 -12.51 6.87
CA GLY A 173 24.53 -13.74 7.24
C GLY A 173 24.04 -15.02 6.53
N VAL A 174 22.88 -14.98 5.87
CA VAL A 174 22.17 -16.14 5.33
C VAL A 174 21.99 -16.09 3.81
N HIS A 175 22.30 -14.94 3.19
CA HIS A 175 22.12 -14.66 1.76
C HIS A 175 22.71 -15.75 0.85
N PRO A 176 23.95 -16.25 1.08
CA PRO A 176 24.49 -17.35 0.27
C PRO A 176 23.73 -18.68 0.45
N GLY A 177 23.09 -18.89 1.60
CA GLY A 177 22.22 -20.04 1.85
C GLY A 177 20.89 -19.93 1.09
N ILE A 178 20.29 -18.73 1.08
CA ILE A 178 19.04 -18.45 0.37
C ILE A 178 19.22 -18.66 -1.13
N LEU A 179 20.29 -18.14 -1.73
CA LEU A 179 20.57 -18.33 -3.16
C LEU A 179 20.75 -19.81 -3.50
N ARG A 180 21.44 -20.57 -2.66
CA ARG A 180 21.58 -22.03 -2.84
C ARG A 180 20.24 -22.76 -2.75
N ALA A 181 19.37 -22.35 -1.82
CA ALA A 181 18.03 -22.90 -1.69
C ALA A 181 17.15 -22.57 -2.91
N LEU A 182 17.23 -21.34 -3.45
CA LEU A 182 16.53 -20.94 -4.68
C LEU A 182 16.99 -21.77 -5.88
N VAL A 183 18.30 -21.96 -6.06
CA VAL A 183 18.84 -22.82 -7.13
C VAL A 183 18.35 -24.26 -6.97
N ALA A 184 18.26 -24.79 -5.75
CA ALA A 184 17.69 -26.10 -5.50
C ALA A 184 16.18 -26.15 -5.80
N ALA A 185 15.44 -25.09 -5.48
CA ALA A 185 14.01 -24.96 -5.77
C ALA A 185 13.73 -24.89 -7.27
N HIS A 186 14.57 -24.18 -8.05
CA HIS A 186 14.46 -24.17 -9.52
C HIS A 186 14.65 -25.56 -10.12
N ARG A 187 15.57 -26.36 -9.57
CA ARG A 187 15.74 -27.77 -9.96
C ARG A 187 14.53 -28.65 -9.62
N LEU A 188 13.69 -28.22 -8.68
CA LEU A 188 12.45 -28.90 -8.28
C LEU A 188 11.20 -28.36 -9.03
N GLY A 189 11.38 -27.47 -9.99
CA GLY A 189 10.31 -26.93 -10.83
C GLY A 189 9.71 -25.61 -10.36
N VAL A 190 10.32 -24.93 -9.38
CA VAL A 190 9.99 -23.52 -9.11
C VAL A 190 10.40 -22.69 -10.34
N PRO A 191 9.55 -21.79 -10.85
CA PRO A 191 9.89 -20.99 -12.02
C PRO A 191 11.08 -20.04 -11.81
N ASP A 192 11.86 -19.80 -12.85
CA ASP A 192 13.04 -18.93 -12.80
C ASP A 192 12.71 -17.46 -12.47
N TRP A 193 11.48 -17.01 -12.74
CA TRP A 193 11.01 -15.68 -12.34
C TRP A 193 10.91 -15.53 -10.81
N PHE A 194 10.79 -16.64 -10.07
CA PHE A 194 10.79 -16.64 -8.61
C PHE A 194 12.23 -16.65 -8.09
N GLY A 195 12.83 -15.47 -8.09
CA GLY A 195 14.17 -15.22 -7.57
C GLY A 195 14.16 -14.62 -6.16
N TYR A 196 15.30 -14.07 -5.78
CA TYR A 196 15.52 -13.46 -4.46
C TYR A 196 14.54 -12.31 -4.16
N GLY A 197 14.34 -11.38 -5.09
CA GLY A 197 13.38 -10.28 -4.89
C GLY A 197 11.92 -10.74 -4.75
N ALA A 198 11.51 -11.81 -5.45
CA ALA A 198 10.17 -12.38 -5.29
C ALA A 198 10.00 -13.05 -3.91
N LEU A 199 11.06 -13.68 -3.40
CA LEU A 199 11.10 -14.23 -2.05
C LEU A 199 11.04 -13.11 -1.01
N GLU A 200 11.82 -12.04 -1.15
CA GLU A 200 11.79 -10.87 -0.26
C GLU A 200 10.40 -10.22 -0.24
N PHE A 201 9.83 -9.95 -1.42
CA PHE A 201 8.47 -9.42 -1.54
C PHE A 201 7.46 -10.32 -0.82
N THR A 202 7.54 -11.64 -1.03
CA THR A 202 6.65 -12.62 -0.38
C THR A 202 6.85 -12.62 1.14
N ALA A 203 8.09 -12.55 1.61
CA ALA A 203 8.41 -12.51 3.04
C ALA A 203 7.82 -11.24 3.69
N ASN A 204 7.96 -10.08 3.05
CA ASN A 204 7.40 -8.81 3.50
C ASN A 204 5.86 -8.84 3.54
N VAL A 205 5.21 -9.40 2.51
CA VAL A 205 3.76 -9.68 2.53
C VAL A 205 3.39 -10.52 3.75
N LEU A 206 4.05 -11.67 3.96
CA LEU A 206 3.73 -12.55 5.09
C LEU A 206 3.99 -11.90 6.44
N PHE A 207 5.05 -11.09 6.55
CA PHE A 207 5.44 -10.39 7.75
C PHE A 207 4.38 -9.38 8.21
N PHE A 208 3.66 -8.74 7.28
CA PHE A 208 2.61 -7.76 7.59
C PHE A 208 1.19 -8.34 7.69
N VAL A 209 0.96 -9.61 7.33
CA VAL A 209 -0.34 -10.29 7.55
C VAL A 209 -0.85 -10.18 8.99
N PRO A 210 -0.03 -10.41 10.04
CA PRO A 210 -0.45 -10.25 11.42
C PRO A 210 -0.98 -8.84 11.73
N LEU A 211 -0.33 -7.78 11.23
CA LEU A 211 -0.77 -6.39 11.47
C LEU A 211 -2.22 -6.18 11.03
N GLY A 212 -2.52 -6.53 9.78
CA GLY A 212 -3.85 -6.41 9.22
C GLY A 212 -4.90 -7.19 10.00
N LEU A 213 -4.58 -8.45 10.33
CA LEU A 213 -5.46 -9.33 11.09
C LEU A 213 -5.78 -8.75 12.47
N LEU A 214 -4.76 -8.28 13.20
CA LEU A 214 -4.91 -7.73 14.54
C LEU A 214 -5.73 -6.44 14.55
N VAL A 215 -5.51 -5.55 13.57
CA VAL A 215 -6.32 -4.33 13.40
C VAL A 215 -7.80 -4.68 13.25
N VAL A 216 -8.13 -5.73 12.49
CA VAL A 216 -9.53 -6.17 12.34
C VAL A 216 -10.08 -6.79 13.61
N LEU A 217 -9.29 -7.58 14.34
CA LEU A 217 -9.72 -8.14 15.62
C LEU A 217 -9.96 -7.06 16.69
N LEU A 218 -9.30 -5.91 16.58
CA LEU A 218 -9.50 -4.72 17.41
C LEU A 218 -10.75 -3.91 17.01
N LEU A 219 -10.85 -3.57 15.72
CA LEU A 219 -11.82 -2.59 15.21
C LEU A 219 -13.13 -3.22 14.69
N GLY A 220 -13.13 -4.53 14.44
CA GLY A 220 -14.24 -5.29 13.89
C GLY A 220 -14.24 -5.33 12.35
N GLY A 221 -14.93 -6.33 11.79
CA GLY A 221 -14.89 -6.62 10.35
C GLY A 221 -15.44 -5.52 9.44
N ARG A 222 -16.23 -4.57 9.97
CA ARG A 222 -16.73 -3.41 9.20
C ARG A 222 -15.61 -2.40 8.86
N ARG A 223 -14.54 -2.38 9.65
CA ARG A 223 -13.41 -1.45 9.53
C ARG A 223 -12.17 -2.15 8.99
N TRP A 224 -12.34 -3.23 8.22
CA TRP A 224 -11.23 -4.04 7.73
C TRP A 224 -10.21 -3.26 6.88
N TRP A 225 -10.69 -2.28 6.10
CA TRP A 225 -9.85 -1.39 5.29
C TRP A 225 -8.83 -0.61 6.12
N VAL A 226 -9.10 -0.39 7.42
CA VAL A 226 -8.13 0.24 8.34
C VAL A 226 -6.87 -0.61 8.49
N GLY A 227 -6.96 -1.93 8.32
CA GLY A 227 -5.78 -2.81 8.31
C GLY A 227 -4.86 -2.51 7.14
N ALA A 228 -5.39 -2.32 5.93
CA ALA A 228 -4.60 -1.96 4.75
C ALA A 228 -3.99 -0.56 4.90
N VAL A 229 -4.76 0.42 5.38
CA VAL A 229 -4.25 1.78 5.66
C VAL A 229 -3.16 1.76 6.73
N ALA A 230 -3.33 0.98 7.79
CA ALA A 230 -2.31 0.81 8.82
C ALA A 230 -1.03 0.17 8.24
N GLY A 231 -1.16 -0.83 7.36
CA GLY A 231 -0.03 -1.42 6.64
C GLY A 231 0.78 -0.39 5.86
N LEU A 232 0.11 0.45 5.07
CA LEU A 232 0.76 1.53 4.34
C LEU A 232 1.50 2.47 5.30
N LEU A 233 0.80 3.02 6.29
CA LEU A 233 1.37 4.04 7.18
C LEU A 233 2.54 3.49 8.01
N VAL A 234 2.39 2.28 8.55
CA VAL A 234 3.45 1.63 9.34
C VAL A 234 4.64 1.29 8.45
N SER A 235 4.41 0.76 7.25
CA SER A 235 5.50 0.41 6.34
C SER A 235 6.25 1.64 5.86
N THR A 236 5.56 2.70 5.43
CA THR A 236 6.20 3.95 5.03
C THR A 236 7.01 4.55 6.18
N ALA A 237 6.51 4.46 7.42
CA ALA A 237 7.23 4.93 8.60
C ALA A 237 8.49 4.09 8.91
N ILE A 238 8.42 2.77 8.76
CA ILE A 238 9.57 1.87 8.95
C ILE A 238 10.63 2.13 7.89
N GLU A 239 10.27 2.13 6.61
CA GLU A 239 11.19 2.40 5.49
C GLU A 239 11.86 3.76 5.64
N SER A 240 11.07 4.79 5.97
CA SER A 240 11.60 6.12 6.24
C SER A 240 12.55 6.13 7.43
N GLY A 241 12.18 5.46 8.53
CA GLY A 241 13.04 5.37 9.71
C GLY A 241 14.34 4.62 9.44
N GLN A 242 14.29 3.50 8.71
CA GLN A 242 15.49 2.75 8.35
C GLN A 242 16.42 3.58 7.45
N ALA A 243 15.87 4.23 6.43
CA ALA A 243 16.66 5.12 5.57
C ALA A 243 17.23 6.33 6.33
N LEU A 244 16.56 6.78 7.40
CA LEU A 244 17.02 7.89 8.22
C LEU A 244 18.08 7.52 9.26
N PHE A 245 18.02 6.30 9.82
CA PHE A 245 18.77 5.94 11.01
C PHE A 245 19.74 4.75 10.84
N LEU A 246 19.65 3.97 9.75
CA LEU A 246 20.50 2.81 9.53
C LEU A 246 21.44 3.02 8.34
N PRO A 247 22.77 2.95 8.55
CA PRO A 247 23.73 3.00 7.45
C PRO A 247 23.46 1.88 6.43
N ALA A 248 23.56 2.19 5.13
CA ALA A 248 23.37 1.25 4.02
C ALA A 248 21.97 0.61 3.89
N ARG A 249 20.94 1.19 4.52
CA ARG A 249 19.53 0.85 4.24
C ARG A 249 18.91 1.95 3.38
N PHE A 250 18.21 1.55 2.34
CA PHE A 250 17.51 2.44 1.41
C PHE A 250 16.01 2.18 1.54
N ALA A 251 15.20 3.23 1.49
CA ALA A 251 13.76 3.09 1.52
C ALA A 251 13.26 2.50 0.19
N SER A 252 12.50 1.42 0.24
CA SER A 252 12.00 0.70 -0.93
C SER A 252 10.48 0.83 -1.07
N PHE A 253 10.03 1.25 -2.25
CA PHE A 253 8.60 1.33 -2.54
C PHE A 253 7.98 -0.06 -2.65
N ASP A 254 8.73 -1.02 -3.20
CA ASP A 254 8.28 -2.41 -3.33
C ASP A 254 8.05 -3.04 -1.96
N ASP A 255 8.83 -2.67 -0.94
CA ASP A 255 8.63 -3.12 0.44
C ASP A 255 7.37 -2.52 1.05
N VAL A 256 7.11 -1.23 0.81
CA VAL A 256 5.83 -0.59 1.19
C VAL A 256 4.64 -1.30 0.52
N LEU A 257 4.76 -1.63 -0.75
CA LEU A 257 3.71 -2.32 -1.51
C LEU A 257 3.48 -3.74 -0.98
N ALA A 258 4.55 -4.50 -0.75
CA ALA A 258 4.52 -5.84 -0.18
C ALA A 258 3.85 -5.83 1.20
N ASN A 259 4.30 -4.96 2.10
CA ASN A 259 3.80 -4.84 3.46
C ASN A 259 2.33 -4.40 3.50
N THR A 260 1.95 -3.43 2.67
CA THR A 260 0.56 -2.99 2.52
C THR A 260 -0.33 -4.13 2.01
N SER A 261 0.15 -4.93 1.05
CA SER A 261 -0.54 -6.11 0.51
C SER A 261 -0.73 -7.18 1.60
N GLY A 262 0.32 -7.44 2.39
CA GLY A 262 0.28 -8.29 3.56
C GLY A 262 -0.80 -7.87 4.56
N ALA A 263 -0.81 -6.59 4.93
CA ALA A 263 -1.81 -6.06 5.85
C ALA A 263 -3.24 -6.14 5.28
N ALA A 264 -3.43 -5.96 3.97
CA ALA A 264 -4.73 -6.15 3.33
C ALA A 264 -5.19 -7.62 3.42
N ILE A 265 -4.31 -8.58 3.09
CA ILE A 265 -4.58 -10.02 3.20
C ILE A 265 -4.93 -10.38 4.65
N GLY A 266 -4.11 -9.94 5.61
CA GLY A 266 -4.34 -10.11 7.03
C GLY A 266 -5.70 -9.59 7.49
N ALA A 267 -6.08 -8.39 7.03
CA ALA A 267 -7.37 -7.83 7.35
C ALA A 267 -8.54 -8.69 6.85
N LEU A 268 -8.44 -9.24 5.63
CA LEU A 268 -9.44 -10.17 5.08
C LEU A 268 -9.53 -11.46 5.89
N ILE A 269 -8.39 -12.01 6.33
CA ILE A 269 -8.36 -13.17 7.24
C ILE A 269 -9.06 -12.81 8.55
N GLY A 270 -8.77 -11.64 9.13
CA GLY A 270 -9.43 -11.16 10.34
C GLY A 270 -10.95 -11.04 10.20
N VAL A 271 -11.45 -10.59 9.04
CA VAL A 271 -12.89 -10.57 8.73
C VAL A 271 -13.47 -11.98 8.75
N ALA A 272 -12.81 -12.93 8.08
CA ALA A 272 -13.24 -14.33 8.03
C ALA A 272 -13.28 -14.97 9.44
N VAL A 273 -12.26 -14.72 10.26
CA VAL A 273 -12.17 -15.18 11.65
C VAL A 273 -13.33 -14.65 12.48
N LEU A 274 -13.61 -13.34 12.44
CA LEU A 274 -14.72 -12.75 13.18
C LEU A 274 -16.08 -13.26 12.68
N ALA A 275 -16.24 -13.42 11.37
CA ALA A 275 -17.47 -13.94 10.78
C ALA A 275 -17.74 -15.39 11.22
N ARG A 276 -16.71 -16.25 11.22
CA ARG A 276 -16.81 -17.63 11.69
C ARG A 276 -17.14 -17.70 13.19
N ALA A 277 -16.46 -16.88 14.00
CA ALA A 277 -16.75 -16.79 15.44
C ALA A 277 -18.18 -16.32 15.73
N ALA A 278 -18.72 -15.38 14.94
CA ALA A 278 -20.10 -14.92 15.08
C ALA A 278 -21.12 -16.01 14.71
N ARG A 279 -20.87 -16.77 13.64
CA ARG A 279 -21.73 -17.91 13.24
C ARG A 279 -21.79 -18.98 14.33
N HIS A 280 -20.64 -19.38 14.89
CA HIS A 280 -20.59 -20.37 15.96
C HIS A 280 -21.36 -19.97 17.23
N ARG A 281 -21.42 -18.67 17.56
CA ARG A 281 -22.25 -18.21 18.70
C ARG A 281 -23.75 -18.35 18.40
N ASN A 282 -24.17 -17.98 17.19
CA ASN A 282 -25.58 -18.08 16.81
C ASN A 282 -26.07 -19.53 16.66
N SER A 283 -25.16 -20.48 16.38
CA SER A 283 -25.44 -21.91 16.34
C SER A 283 -25.44 -22.60 17.71
N ARG A 284 -25.12 -21.88 18.80
CA ARG A 284 -25.27 -22.39 20.17
C ARG A 284 -26.57 -21.84 20.77
N PRO A 285 -27.70 -22.57 20.68
CA PRO A 285 -28.90 -22.18 21.39
C PRO A 285 -28.65 -22.28 22.90
N GLY A 286 -28.89 -21.19 23.64
CA GLY A 286 -29.04 -21.19 25.10
C GLY A 286 -27.76 -21.32 25.94
N ARG A 287 -27.47 -20.26 26.68
CA ARG A 287 -27.29 -20.36 28.13
C ARG A 287 -28.27 -19.42 28.78
#